data_AF-A0A9P0MTI4-F1
#
_entry.id   AF-A0A9P0MTI4-F1
#
_cell.length_a   1.000
_cell.length_b   1.000
_cell.length_c   1.000
_cell.angle_alpha   90.00
_cell.angle_beta   90.00
_cell.angle_gamma   90.00
#
_symmetry.space_group_name_H-M   'P 1'
#
loop_
_entity.id
_entity.type
_entity.pdbx_description
1 polymer ?
#
loop_
_entity_poly.entity_id
_entity_poly.type
_entity_poly.pdbx_seq_one_letter_code
_entity_poly.pdbx_strand_id
1 'polypeptide(L)'
;MLTAMLLTILLIWLFMRPLYWRNRGVNSRLPWPLVGNCWSAFYLSTVQFWERVYHSSVEPYIGIFFFTRTALVLRDPQIITEVLEKKAPLFNSHGMYINRRDPMGKSLFHLNGSDWKEARSKLSTYFSPVKVKSMSEIAEGSAERLLNHLGDQPGIDVEIHSAAMKLSIDVTAAALFGLESNVFQEGDDSEYFIASKDLNSPLSMLKVFINFVSPRLFELFKLNSFSTRTNEFISSMVRGAMEACLDAKSLQQPLNFIQGMVQLKEKDKNMDKFAVSQGAVLWVGGVETTAATLSFCLYELAQDPCLQEQLRDLSSPSTPQLLRQVIAETLRKYPPFSLISRCCTTDCFLESGLFLEKGTLVFIPAYSLHHDPNIYPEPESFQPGREYPRGAYLPFGSGPRTCIGKRMAETVLELTINKLLQRYRFLPSAKSSTPLTLSPRSFFTSAEGGIWLKVERISSVTTT
;
A
#
# COMPACT_ATOMS: atom_id res chain seq x y z
N MET A 1 -46.37 4.47 -17.15
CA MET A 1 -45.55 4.83 -18.34
C MET A 1 -44.08 5.03 -17.98
N LEU A 2 -43.73 5.88 -17.01
CA LEU A 2 -42.33 6.11 -16.59
C LEU A 2 -41.60 4.84 -16.12
N THR A 3 -42.27 4.00 -15.33
CA THR A 3 -41.73 2.72 -14.82
C THR A 3 -41.40 1.74 -15.94
N ALA A 4 -42.32 1.57 -16.90
CA ALA A 4 -42.12 0.72 -18.06
C ALA A 4 -40.97 1.24 -18.94
N MET A 5 -40.85 2.56 -19.14
CA MET A 5 -39.76 3.17 -19.89
C MET A 5 -38.40 2.93 -19.21
N LEU A 6 -38.31 3.14 -17.90
CA LEU A 6 -37.08 2.88 -17.13
C LEU A 6 -36.68 1.41 -17.16
N LEU A 7 -37.67 0.50 -17.07
CA LEU A 7 -37.43 -0.95 -17.18
C LEU A 7 -36.94 -1.33 -18.57
N THR A 8 -37.52 -0.79 -19.64
CA THR A 8 -37.05 -1.03 -21.02
C THR A 8 -35.63 -0.52 -21.22
N ILE A 9 -35.31 0.68 -20.74
CA ILE A 9 -33.94 1.22 -20.80
C ILE A 9 -32.96 0.33 -20.04
N LEU A 10 -33.34 -0.12 -18.84
CA LEU A 10 -32.53 -1.04 -18.04
C LEU A 10 -32.31 -2.36 -18.79
N LEU A 11 -33.35 -2.97 -19.38
CA LEU A 11 -33.25 -4.22 -20.12
C LEU A 11 -32.37 -4.09 -21.38
N ILE A 12 -32.52 -2.99 -22.14
CA ILE A 12 -31.65 -2.68 -23.29
C ILE A 12 -30.21 -2.53 -22.81
N TRP A 13 -29.97 -1.76 -21.76
CA TRP A 13 -28.63 -1.58 -21.20
C TRP A 13 -28.01 -2.91 -20.76
N LEU A 14 -28.78 -3.76 -20.08
CA LEU A 14 -28.36 -5.10 -19.67
C LEU A 14 -28.02 -6.01 -20.85
N PHE A 15 -28.78 -5.94 -21.95
CA PHE A 15 -28.56 -6.74 -23.14
C PHE A 15 -27.38 -6.25 -23.98
N MET A 16 -27.18 -4.93 -24.06
CA MET A 16 -26.09 -4.33 -24.84
C MET A 16 -24.74 -4.43 -24.13
N ARG A 17 -24.73 -4.46 -22.79
CA ARG A 17 -23.52 -4.44 -21.98
C ARG A 17 -22.53 -5.58 -22.32
N PRO A 18 -22.92 -6.86 -22.43
CA PRO A 18 -22.01 -7.92 -22.86
C PRO A 18 -21.33 -7.69 -24.22
N LEU A 19 -21.93 -6.90 -25.12
CA LEU A 19 -21.38 -6.64 -26.46
C LEU A 19 -20.22 -5.64 -26.45
N TYR A 20 -20.04 -4.86 -25.39
CA TYR A 20 -19.04 -3.78 -25.34
C TYR A 20 -17.61 -4.25 -25.62
N TRP A 21 -17.15 -5.26 -24.87
CA TRP A 21 -15.81 -5.82 -25.00
C TRP A 21 -15.69 -6.72 -26.24
N ARG A 22 -16.75 -7.48 -26.54
CA ARG A 22 -16.82 -8.34 -27.72
C ARG A 22 -16.65 -7.56 -29.02
N ASN A 23 -17.31 -6.41 -29.16
CA ASN A 23 -17.21 -5.55 -30.34
C ASN A 23 -15.82 -4.89 -30.49
N ARG A 24 -15.01 -4.91 -29.43
CA ARG A 24 -13.63 -4.42 -29.41
C ARG A 24 -12.58 -5.53 -29.52
N GLY A 25 -13.02 -6.78 -29.76
CA GLY A 25 -12.12 -7.93 -29.84
C GLY A 25 -11.45 -8.29 -28.51
N VAL A 26 -11.97 -7.83 -27.37
CA VAL A 26 -11.38 -8.08 -26.05
C VAL A 26 -12.04 -9.29 -25.41
N ASN A 27 -11.23 -10.26 -24.95
CA ASN A 27 -11.74 -11.41 -24.21
C ASN A 27 -12.43 -10.95 -22.92
N SER A 28 -13.69 -11.35 -22.74
CA SER A 28 -14.52 -10.96 -21.59
C SER A 28 -15.56 -12.05 -21.30
N ARG A 29 -15.71 -12.40 -20.02
CA ARG A 29 -16.78 -13.29 -19.58
C ARG A 29 -18.10 -12.53 -19.54
N LEU A 30 -19.21 -13.22 -19.81
CA LEU A 30 -20.55 -12.63 -19.73
C LEU A 30 -20.78 -12.02 -18.33
N PRO A 31 -21.11 -10.71 -18.24
CA PRO A 31 -21.33 -10.04 -16.97
C PRO A 31 -22.70 -10.38 -16.39
N TRP A 32 -22.78 -10.49 -15.06
CA TRP A 32 -24.06 -10.49 -14.36
C TRP A 32 -24.73 -9.10 -14.45
N PRO A 33 -26.08 -9.03 -14.46
CA PRO A 33 -26.81 -7.80 -14.76
C PRO A 33 -26.34 -6.54 -14.03
N LEU A 34 -26.19 -6.59 -12.70
CA LEU A 34 -25.84 -5.40 -11.89
C LEU A 34 -24.40 -5.43 -11.36
N VAL A 35 -23.91 -6.62 -11.02
CA VAL A 35 -22.61 -6.81 -10.37
C VAL A 35 -21.47 -7.06 -11.37
N GLY A 36 -21.79 -7.19 -12.66
CA GLY A 36 -20.79 -7.41 -13.70
C GLY A 36 -20.06 -8.73 -13.51
N ASN A 37 -18.73 -8.72 -13.60
CA ASN A 37 -17.91 -9.89 -13.36
C ASN A 37 -17.48 -10.03 -11.88
N CYS A 38 -18.04 -9.22 -10.98
CA CYS A 38 -17.64 -9.16 -9.57
C CYS A 38 -18.48 -10.03 -8.64
N TRP A 39 -19.28 -10.98 -9.14
CA TRP A 39 -20.08 -11.85 -8.27
C TRP A 39 -19.24 -12.58 -7.21
N SER A 40 -18.05 -13.05 -7.59
CA SER A 40 -17.16 -13.72 -6.65
C SER A 40 -16.50 -12.79 -5.63
N ALA A 41 -16.52 -11.47 -5.84
CA ALA A 41 -15.98 -10.51 -4.87
C ALA A 41 -16.80 -10.43 -3.57
N PHE A 42 -18.02 -10.98 -3.54
CA PHE A 42 -18.85 -11.02 -2.33
C PHE A 42 -18.44 -12.12 -1.33
N TYR A 43 -17.67 -13.13 -1.76
CA TYR A 43 -17.29 -14.26 -0.92
C TYR A 43 -15.81 -14.65 -1.01
N LEU A 44 -15.04 -14.08 -1.96
CA LEU A 44 -13.59 -14.22 -2.03
C LEU A 44 -12.90 -13.03 -1.39
N SER A 45 -11.67 -13.24 -0.91
CA SER A 45 -10.76 -12.14 -0.61
C SER A 45 -10.46 -11.30 -1.85
N THR A 46 -9.99 -10.07 -1.65
CA THR A 46 -9.52 -9.20 -2.73
C THR A 46 -8.47 -9.90 -3.60
N VAL A 47 -7.49 -10.55 -2.98
CA VAL A 47 -6.41 -11.28 -3.70
C VAL A 47 -7.00 -12.43 -4.51
N GLN A 48 -7.78 -13.33 -3.90
CA GLN A 48 -8.39 -14.48 -4.58
C GLN A 48 -9.33 -14.06 -5.72
N PHE A 49 -10.04 -12.94 -5.55
CA PHE A 49 -10.89 -12.38 -6.61
C PHE A 49 -10.05 -12.00 -7.83
N TRP A 50 -8.97 -11.23 -7.62
CA TRP A 50 -8.11 -10.78 -8.72
C TRP A 50 -7.30 -11.92 -9.34
N GLU A 51 -6.83 -12.88 -8.56
CA GLU A 51 -6.24 -14.14 -9.02
C GLU A 51 -7.17 -14.87 -9.99
N ARG A 52 -8.43 -15.07 -9.59
CA ARG A 52 -9.43 -15.74 -10.42
C ARG A 52 -9.67 -14.99 -11.74
N VAL A 53 -9.67 -13.66 -11.71
CA VAL A 53 -9.82 -12.83 -12.91
C VAL A 53 -8.57 -12.92 -13.78
N TYR A 54 -7.37 -12.82 -13.19
CA TYR A 54 -6.09 -12.89 -13.88
C TYR A 54 -5.93 -14.22 -14.64
N HIS A 55 -6.20 -15.34 -13.98
CA HIS A 55 -6.11 -16.68 -14.57
C HIS A 55 -7.32 -17.07 -15.44
N SER A 56 -8.29 -16.17 -15.65
CA SER A 56 -9.47 -16.47 -16.47
C SER A 56 -9.19 -16.48 -17.98
N SER A 57 -8.01 -16.02 -18.40
CA SER A 57 -7.55 -15.88 -19.78
C SER A 57 -6.04 -16.12 -19.84
N VAL A 58 -5.48 -16.28 -21.03
CA VAL A 58 -4.01 -16.19 -21.31
C VAL A 58 -3.66 -14.92 -22.09
N GLU A 59 -4.66 -14.17 -22.53
CA GLU A 59 -4.51 -12.92 -23.29
C GLU A 59 -3.80 -11.82 -22.49
N PRO A 60 -3.14 -10.85 -23.17
CA PRO A 60 -2.38 -9.77 -22.54
C PRO A 60 -3.23 -8.82 -21.70
N TYR A 61 -4.54 -8.78 -21.95
CA TYR A 61 -5.53 -8.05 -21.15
C TYR A 61 -6.90 -8.71 -21.20
N ILE A 62 -7.73 -8.41 -20.21
CA ILE A 62 -9.07 -8.99 -20.04
C ILE A 62 -10.07 -7.86 -19.83
N GLY A 63 -11.13 -7.86 -20.63
CA GLY A 63 -12.25 -6.94 -20.46
C GLY A 63 -13.19 -7.45 -19.38
N ILE A 64 -13.50 -6.62 -18.40
CA ILE A 64 -14.51 -6.93 -17.38
C ILE A 64 -15.47 -5.76 -17.20
N PHE A 65 -16.58 -6.04 -16.55
CA PHE A 65 -17.41 -5.04 -15.93
C PHE A 65 -17.21 -5.10 -14.42
N PHE A 66 -16.54 -4.09 -13.90
CA PHE A 66 -16.41 -3.91 -12.46
C PHE A 66 -17.66 -3.21 -11.95
N PHE A 67 -18.65 -4.01 -11.53
CA PHE A 67 -20.02 -3.53 -11.35
C PHE A 67 -20.48 -2.76 -12.59
N THR A 68 -21.09 -1.59 -12.45
CA THR A 68 -21.62 -0.82 -13.57
C THR A 68 -20.56 -0.20 -14.48
N ARG A 69 -19.27 -0.27 -14.12
CA ARG A 69 -18.18 0.40 -14.84
C ARG A 69 -17.45 -0.58 -15.77
N THR A 70 -17.00 -0.07 -16.91
CA THR A 70 -16.07 -0.78 -17.78
C THR A 70 -14.69 -0.81 -17.14
N ALA A 71 -14.03 -1.97 -17.15
CA ALA A 71 -12.67 -2.08 -16.67
C ALA A 71 -11.83 -3.04 -17.54
N LEU A 72 -10.57 -2.68 -17.74
CA LEU A 72 -9.57 -3.51 -18.40
C LEU A 72 -8.58 -4.02 -17.36
N VAL A 73 -8.37 -5.33 -17.32
CA VAL A 73 -7.39 -5.97 -16.45
C VAL A 73 -6.14 -6.25 -17.28
N LEU A 74 -5.01 -5.66 -16.91
CA LEU A 74 -3.75 -5.85 -17.64
C LEU A 74 -2.96 -7.00 -17.05
N ARG A 75 -2.30 -7.76 -17.95
CA ARG A 75 -1.43 -8.88 -17.60
C ARG A 75 -0.06 -8.79 -18.26
N ASP A 76 -0.01 -8.24 -19.46
CA ASP A 76 1.24 -8.06 -20.18
C ASP A 76 2.11 -6.91 -19.62
N PRO A 77 3.37 -7.17 -19.22
CA PRO A 77 4.26 -6.15 -18.67
C PRO A 77 4.52 -4.96 -19.60
N GLN A 78 4.52 -5.15 -20.93
CA GLN A 78 4.78 -4.06 -21.88
C GLN A 78 3.60 -3.08 -21.90
N ILE A 79 2.37 -3.59 -21.93
CA ILE A 79 1.15 -2.78 -21.87
C ILE A 79 1.04 -2.09 -20.50
N ILE A 80 1.43 -2.78 -19.41
CA ILE A 80 1.48 -2.17 -18.09
C ILE A 80 2.45 -0.98 -18.06
N THR A 81 3.67 -1.14 -18.60
CA THR A 81 4.63 -0.04 -18.75
C THR A 81 4.10 1.07 -19.64
N GLU A 82 3.41 0.74 -20.73
CA GLU A 82 2.75 1.72 -21.59
C GLU A 82 1.77 2.58 -20.78
N VAL A 83 0.86 1.96 -20.03
CA VAL A 83 -0.19 2.65 -19.25
C VAL A 83 0.38 3.44 -18.08
N LEU A 84 1.30 2.85 -17.31
CA LEU A 84 1.82 3.46 -16.08
C LEU A 84 2.89 4.52 -16.33
N GLU A 85 3.60 4.45 -17.46
CA GLU A 85 4.77 5.29 -17.73
C GLU A 85 4.58 6.13 -18.99
N LYS A 86 4.47 5.52 -20.18
CA LYS A 86 4.41 6.24 -21.46
C LYS A 86 3.15 7.10 -21.58
N LYS A 87 2.00 6.53 -21.23
CA LYS A 87 0.67 7.15 -21.30
C LYS A 87 0.14 7.58 -19.94
N ALA A 88 1.01 7.69 -18.92
CA ALA A 88 0.63 8.10 -17.58
C ALA A 88 -0.25 9.39 -17.51
N PRO A 89 -0.05 10.42 -18.36
CA PRO A 89 -0.94 11.59 -18.38
C PRO A 89 -2.39 11.28 -18.74
N LEU A 90 -2.66 10.23 -19.52
CA LEU A 90 -4.00 9.77 -19.92
C LEU A 90 -4.65 8.87 -18.87
N PHE A 91 -3.84 8.32 -17.95
CA PHE A 91 -4.27 7.42 -16.87
C PHE A 91 -3.99 8.05 -15.50
N ASN A 92 -4.19 9.35 -15.38
CA ASN A 92 -3.75 10.13 -14.21
C ASN A 92 -4.72 10.08 -13.01
N SER A 93 -5.64 9.12 -12.95
CA SER A 93 -6.61 8.97 -11.86
C SER A 93 -6.72 7.53 -11.39
N HIS A 94 -7.07 7.30 -10.12
CA HIS A 94 -7.45 5.98 -9.60
C HIS A 94 -8.93 5.66 -9.84
N GLY A 95 -9.70 6.59 -10.42
CA GLY A 95 -11.12 6.39 -10.74
C GLY A 95 -12.05 6.48 -9.54
N MET A 96 -11.63 7.11 -8.45
CA MET A 96 -12.39 7.28 -7.20
C MET A 96 -12.99 8.69 -7.08
N TYR A 97 -14.06 8.81 -6.29
CA TYR A 97 -14.61 10.11 -5.89
C TYR A 97 -13.69 10.84 -4.92
N ILE A 98 -13.59 12.16 -5.08
CA ILE A 98 -12.89 13.09 -4.21
C ILE A 98 -13.93 13.78 -3.32
N ASN A 99 -14.13 13.29 -2.10
CA ASN A 99 -15.02 13.94 -1.15
C ASN A 99 -14.34 15.19 -0.55
N ARG A 100 -14.80 16.39 -0.91
CA ARG A 100 -14.23 17.65 -0.40
C ARG A 100 -14.42 17.87 1.10
N ARG A 101 -15.32 17.12 1.74
CA ARG A 101 -15.57 17.17 3.20
C ARG A 101 -14.74 16.15 3.96
N ASP A 102 -14.25 15.12 3.28
CA ASP A 102 -13.35 14.13 3.85
C ASP A 102 -11.98 14.80 4.07
N PRO A 103 -11.42 14.82 5.29
CA PRO A 103 -10.08 15.32 5.54
C PRO A 103 -9.02 14.69 4.63
N MET A 104 -9.24 13.44 4.17
CA MET A 104 -8.35 12.73 3.23
C MET A 104 -8.74 12.89 1.76
N GLY A 105 -9.88 13.53 1.48
CA GLY A 105 -10.45 13.55 0.15
C GLY A 105 -9.59 14.27 -0.89
N LYS A 106 -8.69 15.17 -0.47
CA LYS A 106 -7.69 15.84 -1.33
C LYS A 106 -6.26 15.37 -1.08
N SER A 107 -6.08 14.15 -0.60
CA SER A 107 -4.75 13.57 -0.42
C SER A 107 -4.08 13.26 -1.76
N LEU A 108 -2.75 13.13 -1.76
CA LEU A 108 -1.95 12.79 -2.94
C LEU A 108 -2.48 11.56 -3.70
N PHE A 109 -3.08 10.60 -3.00
CA PHE A 109 -3.68 9.41 -3.62
C PHE A 109 -4.93 9.74 -4.45
N HIS A 110 -5.78 10.65 -3.97
CA HIS A 110 -7.06 11.00 -4.60
C HIS A 110 -6.92 12.09 -5.67
N LEU A 111 -5.95 12.99 -5.54
CA LEU A 111 -5.73 14.07 -6.49
C LEU A 111 -5.42 13.55 -7.90
N ASN A 112 -5.80 14.33 -8.92
CA ASN A 112 -5.59 14.02 -10.34
C ASN A 112 -4.99 15.22 -11.07
N GLY A 113 -4.49 15.02 -12.29
CA GLY A 113 -4.03 16.10 -13.17
C GLY A 113 -3.03 17.08 -12.53
N SER A 114 -3.28 18.38 -12.70
CA SER A 114 -2.45 19.49 -12.18
C SER A 114 -2.35 19.49 -10.66
N ASP A 115 -3.46 19.28 -9.96
CA ASP A 115 -3.51 19.31 -8.49
C ASP A 115 -2.60 18.21 -7.91
N TRP A 116 -2.61 17.02 -8.52
CA TRP A 116 -1.70 15.95 -8.15
C TRP A 116 -0.25 16.33 -8.41
N LYS A 117 0.05 16.91 -9.57
CA LYS A 117 1.43 17.29 -9.95
C LYS A 117 1.99 18.33 -8.97
N GLU A 118 1.18 19.31 -8.59
CA GLU A 118 1.55 20.32 -7.61
C GLU A 118 1.79 19.70 -6.22
N ALA A 119 0.84 18.90 -5.72
CA ALA A 119 0.98 18.22 -4.43
C ALA A 119 2.20 17.28 -4.42
N ARG A 120 2.41 16.51 -5.49
CA ARG A 120 3.56 15.60 -5.65
C ARG A 120 4.87 16.36 -5.62
N SER A 121 4.96 17.49 -6.32
CA SER A 121 6.15 18.33 -6.37
C SER A 121 6.51 18.85 -4.96
N LYS A 122 5.53 19.43 -4.25
CA LYS A 122 5.71 19.92 -2.87
C LYS A 122 6.19 18.79 -1.95
N LEU A 123 5.50 17.66 -1.97
CA LEU A 123 5.77 16.54 -1.06
C LEU A 123 7.10 15.84 -1.35
N SER A 124 7.53 15.76 -2.61
CA SER A 124 8.77 15.04 -2.99
C SER A 124 10.01 15.66 -2.33
N THR A 125 9.95 16.95 -2.00
CA THR A 125 11.04 17.65 -1.28
C THR A 125 11.26 17.12 0.14
N TYR A 126 10.29 16.42 0.75
CA TYR A 126 10.43 15.81 2.08
C TYR A 126 11.02 14.39 2.04
N PHE A 127 11.11 13.79 0.87
CA PHE A 127 11.66 12.45 0.63
C PHE A 127 12.98 12.51 -0.15
N SER A 128 13.71 13.63 -0.07
CA SER A 128 15.03 13.77 -0.67
C SER A 128 16.06 12.88 0.05
N PRO A 129 17.18 12.48 -0.61
CA PRO A 129 18.18 11.62 0.01
C PRO A 129 18.67 12.11 1.38
N VAL A 130 18.87 13.42 1.54
CA VAL A 130 19.35 14.03 2.79
C VAL A 130 18.32 13.87 3.90
N LYS A 131 17.04 14.08 3.60
CA LYS A 131 15.95 13.91 4.57
C LYS A 131 15.74 12.46 4.95
N VAL A 132 15.74 11.56 3.96
CA VAL A 132 15.64 10.11 4.22
C VAL A 132 16.78 9.63 5.12
N LYS A 133 18.01 10.16 4.95
CA LYS A 133 19.11 9.87 5.87
C LYS A 133 18.80 10.29 7.32
N SER A 134 18.30 11.49 7.55
CA SER A 134 17.88 11.91 8.90
C SER A 134 16.73 11.05 9.46
N MET A 135 15.77 10.65 8.62
CA MET A 135 14.70 9.70 9.02
C MET A 135 15.26 8.33 9.42
N SER A 136 16.40 7.90 8.86
CA SER A 136 17.03 6.64 9.23
C SER A 136 17.59 6.64 10.66
N GLU A 137 18.07 7.78 11.15
CA GLU A 137 18.52 7.95 12.54
C GLU A 137 17.34 7.82 13.53
N ILE A 138 16.18 8.36 13.16
CA ILE A 138 14.92 8.19 13.91
C ILE A 138 14.47 6.72 13.88
N ALA A 139 14.60 6.06 12.73
CA ALA A 139 14.28 4.65 12.58
C ALA A 139 15.18 3.76 13.45
N GLU A 140 16.45 4.10 13.58
CA GLU A 140 17.37 3.44 14.50
C GLU A 140 16.91 3.53 15.95
N GLY A 141 16.57 4.72 16.46
CA GLY A 141 16.04 4.86 17.82
C GLY A 141 14.75 4.08 18.05
N SER A 142 13.87 4.01 17.05
CA SER A 142 12.62 3.25 17.11
C SER A 142 12.86 1.74 17.08
N ALA A 143 13.84 1.27 16.30
CA ALA A 143 14.28 -0.12 16.29
C ALA A 143 14.87 -0.52 17.65
N GLU A 144 15.67 0.34 18.30
CA GLU A 144 16.15 0.11 19.66
C GLU A 144 15.00 -0.02 20.67
N ARG A 145 13.97 0.83 20.59
CA ARG A 145 12.76 0.70 21.42
C ARG A 145 12.01 -0.61 21.17
N LEU A 146 11.90 -1.03 19.91
CA LEU A 146 11.32 -2.34 19.57
C LEU A 146 12.12 -3.48 20.19
N LEU A 147 13.45 -3.46 20.08
CA LEU A 147 14.32 -4.49 20.67
C LEU A 147 14.11 -4.55 22.20
N ASN A 148 14.06 -3.39 22.87
CA ASN A 148 13.76 -3.32 24.31
C ASN A 148 12.35 -3.85 24.66
N HIS A 149 11.37 -3.58 23.80
CA HIS A 149 9.99 -4.07 23.98
C HIS A 149 9.87 -5.58 23.82
N LEU A 150 10.62 -6.19 22.90
CA LEU A 150 10.71 -7.66 22.76
C LEU A 150 11.39 -8.30 23.99
N GLY A 151 12.31 -7.58 24.62
CA GLY A 151 12.93 -7.96 25.88
C GLY A 151 13.92 -9.13 25.77
N ASP A 152 14.33 -9.63 26.93
CA ASP A 152 15.43 -10.61 27.07
C ASP A 152 14.95 -12.04 27.35
N GLN A 153 13.65 -12.30 27.21
CA GLN A 153 13.08 -13.58 27.60
C GLN A 153 13.35 -14.67 26.55
N PRO A 154 13.59 -15.93 26.98
CA PRO A 154 13.89 -17.02 26.06
C PRO A 154 12.64 -17.46 25.27
N GLY A 155 12.71 -17.35 23.94
CA GLY A 155 11.87 -18.10 23.00
C GLY A 155 10.36 -17.83 23.12
N ILE A 156 9.96 -16.56 23.27
CA ILE A 156 8.54 -16.18 23.33
C ILE A 156 7.94 -16.16 21.93
N ASP A 157 6.71 -16.67 21.80
CA ASP A 157 5.87 -16.43 20.64
C ASP A 157 5.41 -14.97 20.61
N VAL A 158 5.93 -14.21 19.65
CA VAL A 158 5.58 -12.80 19.43
C VAL A 158 4.72 -12.69 18.18
N GLU A 159 3.64 -11.91 18.26
CA GLU A 159 2.89 -11.49 17.08
C GLU A 159 3.67 -10.36 16.38
N ILE A 160 4.38 -10.73 15.33
CA ILE A 160 5.37 -9.89 14.64
C ILE A 160 4.70 -8.75 13.89
N HIS A 161 3.48 -8.91 13.37
CA HIS A 161 2.81 -7.81 12.69
C HIS A 161 2.48 -6.67 13.66
N SER A 162 1.99 -6.95 14.87
CA SER A 162 1.71 -5.97 15.90
C SER A 162 3.00 -5.28 16.37
N ALA A 163 4.09 -6.04 16.55
CA ALA A 163 5.39 -5.47 16.87
C ALA A 163 5.91 -4.54 15.75
N ALA A 164 5.78 -4.97 14.49
CA ALA A 164 6.15 -4.18 13.32
C ALA A 164 5.27 -2.93 13.13
N MET A 165 3.99 -3.01 13.50
CA MET A 165 3.07 -1.87 13.53
C MET A 165 3.51 -0.82 14.55
N LYS A 166 3.88 -1.22 15.77
CA LYS A 166 4.38 -0.29 16.80
C LYS A 166 5.64 0.45 16.30
N LEU A 167 6.58 -0.28 15.72
CA LEU A 167 7.74 0.33 15.07
C LEU A 167 7.34 1.32 13.97
N SER A 168 6.48 0.91 13.05
CA SER A 168 6.12 1.73 11.90
C SER A 168 5.34 2.99 12.29
N ILE A 169 4.50 2.91 13.33
CA ILE A 169 3.83 4.05 13.97
C ILE A 169 4.86 5.01 14.55
N ASP A 170 5.79 4.51 15.34
CA ASP A 170 6.78 5.32 16.04
C ASP A 170 7.71 6.05 15.07
N VAL A 171 8.22 5.32 14.06
CA VAL A 171 9.01 5.90 12.97
C VAL A 171 8.22 6.95 12.21
N THR A 172 6.96 6.66 11.84
CA THR A 172 6.14 7.59 11.06
C THR A 172 5.82 8.87 11.85
N ALA A 173 5.41 8.73 13.11
CA ALA A 173 5.10 9.83 14.02
C ALA A 173 6.33 10.74 14.20
N ALA A 174 7.49 10.18 14.49
CA ALA A 174 8.70 10.97 14.72
C ALA A 174 9.25 11.56 13.40
N ALA A 175 9.39 10.75 12.35
CA ALA A 175 10.06 11.16 11.11
C ALA A 175 9.26 12.15 10.26
N LEU A 176 7.94 12.03 10.21
CA LEU A 176 7.09 12.89 9.39
C LEU A 176 6.41 13.99 10.22
N PHE A 177 5.99 13.67 11.44
CA PHE A 177 5.19 14.57 12.26
C PHE A 177 5.99 15.25 13.38
N GLY A 178 7.21 14.77 13.69
CA GLY A 178 7.99 15.28 14.82
C GLY A 178 7.33 15.00 16.16
N LEU A 179 6.58 13.90 16.26
CA LEU A 179 5.80 13.52 17.43
C LEU A 179 6.38 12.26 18.10
N GLU A 180 6.31 12.21 19.42
CA GLU A 180 6.53 11.00 20.19
C GLU A 180 5.21 10.24 20.31
N SER A 181 5.18 9.00 19.80
CA SER A 181 3.95 8.21 19.75
C SER A 181 3.61 7.50 21.06
N ASN A 182 4.62 7.17 21.87
CA ASN A 182 4.53 6.32 23.07
C ASN A 182 3.80 4.98 22.84
N VAL A 183 3.74 4.51 21.59
CA VAL A 183 3.00 3.31 21.18
C VAL A 183 3.56 2.02 21.80
N PHE A 184 4.84 2.01 22.19
CA PHE A 184 5.45 0.87 22.86
C PHE A 184 5.01 0.72 24.33
N GLN A 185 4.59 1.82 24.97
CA GLN A 185 4.09 1.86 26.34
C GLN A 185 2.59 1.64 26.38
N GLU A 186 1.85 2.36 25.54
CA GLU A 186 0.38 2.28 25.45
C GLU A 186 -0.10 1.01 24.72
N GLY A 187 0.74 0.44 23.87
CA GLY A 187 0.43 -0.79 23.13
C GLY A 187 -0.69 -0.62 22.11
N ASP A 188 -1.49 -1.67 21.98
CA ASP A 188 -2.57 -1.76 20.99
C ASP A 188 -3.76 -0.84 21.29
N ASP A 189 -3.84 -0.30 22.52
CA ASP A 189 -4.86 0.63 22.97
C ASP A 189 -4.57 2.10 22.62
N SER A 190 -3.34 2.39 22.15
CA SER A 190 -2.99 3.75 21.71
C SER A 190 -3.86 4.21 20.54
N GLU A 191 -4.21 5.50 20.53
CA GLU A 191 -5.03 6.07 19.46
C GLU A 191 -4.33 5.97 18.09
N TYR A 192 -2.99 6.07 18.07
CA TYR A 192 -2.18 5.86 16.88
C TYR A 192 -2.34 4.46 16.28
N PHE A 193 -2.36 3.42 17.14
CA PHE A 193 -2.51 2.04 16.69
C PHE A 193 -3.93 1.75 16.20
N ILE A 194 -4.94 2.22 16.95
CA ILE A 194 -6.35 2.11 16.57
C ILE A 194 -6.61 2.81 15.22
N ALA A 195 -6.14 4.05 15.06
CA ALA A 195 -6.29 4.82 13.83
C ALA A 195 -5.64 4.14 12.62
N SER A 196 -4.50 3.49 12.82
CA SER A 196 -3.77 2.79 11.75
C SER A 196 -4.51 1.55 11.25
N LYS A 197 -5.32 0.90 12.09
CA LYS A 197 -6.14 -0.27 11.73
C LYS A 197 -7.51 0.09 11.12
N ASP A 198 -7.94 1.36 11.15
CA ASP A 198 -9.29 1.76 10.75
C ASP A 198 -9.63 1.39 9.30
N LEU A 199 -8.66 1.48 8.38
CA LEU A 199 -8.86 1.15 6.97
C LEU A 199 -9.16 -0.35 6.74
N ASN A 200 -8.68 -1.21 7.64
CA ASN A 200 -8.97 -2.65 7.66
C ASN A 200 -10.28 -2.97 8.43
N SER A 201 -10.98 -1.97 8.97
CA SER A 201 -12.29 -2.20 9.58
C SER A 201 -13.33 -2.57 8.51
N PRO A 202 -14.28 -3.48 8.78
CA PRO A 202 -15.31 -3.87 7.81
C PRO A 202 -16.10 -2.70 7.23
N LEU A 203 -16.38 -1.68 8.06
CA LEU A 203 -17.13 -0.51 7.65
C LEU A 203 -16.30 0.41 6.73
N SER A 204 -15.04 0.69 7.04
CA SER A 204 -14.18 1.51 6.17
C SER A 204 -13.87 0.79 4.85
N MET A 205 -13.61 -0.52 4.88
CA MET A 205 -13.47 -1.34 3.65
C MET A 205 -14.72 -1.28 2.77
N LEU A 206 -15.92 -1.40 3.35
CA LEU A 206 -17.17 -1.28 2.62
C LEU A 206 -17.33 0.10 1.97
N LYS A 207 -16.97 1.18 2.67
CA LYS A 207 -16.98 2.54 2.12
C LYS A 207 -16.01 2.69 0.96
N VAL A 208 -14.76 2.23 1.10
CA VAL A 208 -13.75 2.25 0.03
C VAL A 208 -14.24 1.46 -1.19
N PHE A 209 -14.82 0.28 -0.96
CA PHE A 209 -15.42 -0.54 -1.99
C PHE A 209 -16.54 0.19 -2.75
N ILE A 210 -17.49 0.81 -2.03
CA ILE A 210 -18.56 1.62 -2.63
C ILE A 210 -17.97 2.74 -3.49
N ASN A 211 -16.88 3.38 -3.06
CA ASN A 211 -16.22 4.44 -3.83
C ASN A 211 -15.66 3.93 -5.17
N PHE A 212 -15.04 2.74 -5.19
CA PHE A 212 -14.57 2.13 -6.44
C PHE A 212 -15.72 1.73 -7.37
N VAL A 213 -16.76 1.10 -6.80
CA VAL A 213 -17.92 0.57 -7.52
C VAL A 213 -18.74 1.70 -8.14
N SER A 214 -19.09 2.70 -7.33
CA SER A 214 -19.90 3.84 -7.76
C SER A 214 -19.50 5.11 -7.00
N PRO A 215 -18.57 5.90 -7.57
CA PRO A 215 -18.21 7.22 -7.06
C PRO A 215 -19.44 8.12 -6.81
N ARG A 216 -20.47 7.99 -7.65
CA ARG A 216 -21.72 8.76 -7.54
C ARG A 216 -22.56 8.36 -6.32
N LEU A 217 -22.62 7.08 -5.98
CA LEU A 217 -23.31 6.64 -4.75
C LEU A 217 -22.55 7.10 -3.52
N PHE A 218 -21.22 6.98 -3.55
CA PHE A 218 -20.36 7.46 -2.48
C PHE A 218 -20.53 8.97 -2.23
N GLU A 219 -20.62 9.75 -3.31
CA GLU A 219 -20.96 11.18 -3.28
C GLU A 219 -22.37 11.45 -2.74
N LEU A 220 -23.37 10.72 -3.24
CA LEU A 220 -24.78 10.88 -2.85
C LEU A 220 -24.97 10.69 -1.34
N PHE A 221 -24.35 9.66 -0.77
CA PHE A 221 -24.38 9.37 0.67
C PHE A 221 -23.36 10.17 1.49
N LYS A 222 -22.52 11.00 0.84
CA LYS A 222 -21.51 11.86 1.48
C LYS A 222 -20.58 11.08 2.42
N LEU A 223 -20.16 9.89 2.00
CA LEU A 223 -19.33 9.00 2.80
C LEU A 223 -17.89 9.52 2.90
N ASN A 224 -17.22 9.24 4.02
CA ASN A 224 -15.78 9.45 4.20
C ASN A 224 -15.05 8.11 4.16
N SER A 225 -13.77 8.11 3.78
CA SER A 225 -12.99 6.87 3.65
C SER A 225 -12.69 6.21 4.99
N PHE A 226 -12.58 7.01 6.06
CA PHE A 226 -12.27 6.58 7.43
C PHE A 226 -13.46 6.78 8.37
N SER A 227 -13.37 6.21 9.57
CA SER A 227 -14.28 6.56 10.68
C SER A 227 -14.16 8.03 11.08
N THR A 228 -15.20 8.57 11.71
CA THR A 228 -15.18 9.95 12.22
C THR A 228 -14.08 10.12 13.27
N ARG A 229 -13.91 9.15 14.17
CA ARG A 229 -12.85 9.12 15.19
C ARG A 229 -11.46 9.24 14.58
N THR A 230 -11.13 8.40 13.60
CA THR A 230 -9.82 8.44 12.93
C THR A 230 -9.59 9.75 12.17
N ASN A 231 -10.63 10.27 11.50
CA ASN A 231 -10.55 11.57 10.82
C ASN A 231 -10.27 12.72 11.79
N GLU A 232 -10.95 12.75 12.94
CA GLU A 232 -10.76 13.76 13.99
C GLU A 232 -9.37 13.63 14.61
N PHE A 233 -8.94 12.41 14.94
CA PHE A 233 -7.61 12.14 15.49
C PHE A 233 -6.49 12.61 14.56
N ILE A 234 -6.48 12.17 13.30
CA ILE A 234 -5.44 12.56 12.34
C ILE A 234 -5.45 14.07 12.10
N SER A 235 -6.65 14.67 12.03
CA SER A 235 -6.77 16.12 11.86
C SER A 235 -6.19 16.88 13.06
N SER A 236 -6.49 16.42 14.28
CA SER A 236 -5.97 17.00 15.53
C SER A 236 -4.46 16.82 15.64
N MET A 237 -3.96 15.62 15.36
CA MET A 237 -2.53 15.29 15.36
C MET A 237 -1.74 16.23 14.43
N VAL A 238 -2.19 16.39 13.18
CA VAL A 238 -1.50 17.26 12.21
C VAL A 238 -1.56 18.73 12.63
N ARG A 239 -2.74 19.21 13.05
CA ARG A 239 -2.90 20.62 13.47
C ARG A 239 -2.08 20.93 14.71
N GLY A 240 -2.16 20.07 15.73
CA GLY A 240 -1.41 20.21 16.97
C GLY A 240 0.10 20.18 16.72
N ALA A 241 0.59 19.29 15.84
CA ALA A 241 2.00 19.27 15.47
C ALA A 241 2.45 20.56 14.76
N MET A 242 1.61 21.12 13.88
CA MET A 242 1.88 22.41 13.24
C MET A 242 1.87 23.58 14.24
N GLU A 243 0.92 23.59 15.17
CA GLU A 243 0.81 24.61 16.23
C GLU A 243 2.02 24.55 17.17
N ALA A 244 2.39 23.37 17.67
CA ALA A 244 3.57 23.19 18.52
C ALA A 244 4.87 23.62 17.82
N CYS A 245 5.00 23.36 16.52
CA CYS A 245 6.14 23.78 15.72
C CYS A 245 6.23 25.31 15.58
N LEU A 246 5.09 25.99 15.42
CA LEU A 246 5.00 27.45 15.40
C LEU A 246 5.39 28.06 16.75
N ASP A 247 4.88 27.50 17.84
CA ASP A 247 5.13 27.99 19.21
C ASP A 247 6.60 27.86 19.61
N ALA A 248 7.20 26.71 19.29
CA ALA A 248 8.61 26.45 19.57
C ALA A 248 9.56 27.30 18.70
N LYS A 249 9.07 27.96 17.64
CA LYS A 249 9.88 28.62 16.60
C LYS A 249 11.02 27.73 16.09
N SER A 250 10.79 26.42 16.06
CA SER A 250 11.81 25.40 15.84
C SER A 250 11.67 24.81 14.44
N LEU A 251 12.41 25.39 13.50
CA LEU A 251 12.60 24.84 12.15
C LEU A 251 13.99 24.21 12.05
N GLN A 252 14.21 23.11 12.77
CA GLN A 252 15.46 22.36 12.70
C GLN A 252 15.61 21.70 11.33
N GLN A 253 16.78 21.83 10.73
CA GLN A 253 17.12 21.18 9.47
C GLN A 253 17.65 19.76 9.74
N PRO A 254 17.34 18.78 8.87
CA PRO A 254 16.51 18.92 7.67
C PRO A 254 15.01 18.86 8.00
N LEU A 255 14.22 19.74 7.39
CA LEU A 255 12.78 19.84 7.70
C LEU A 255 12.02 18.54 7.45
N ASN A 256 11.29 18.07 8.45
CA ASN A 256 10.27 17.05 8.30
C ASN A 256 9.01 17.59 7.58
N PHE A 257 8.00 16.74 7.40
CA PHE A 257 6.77 17.13 6.70
C PHE A 257 6.04 18.27 7.41
N ILE A 258 5.83 18.20 8.73
CA ILE A 258 5.13 19.23 9.50
C ILE A 258 5.85 20.58 9.46
N GLN A 259 7.16 20.60 9.73
CA GLN A 259 7.96 21.82 9.66
C GLN A 259 7.92 22.44 8.25
N GLY A 260 7.88 21.58 7.23
CA GLY A 260 7.65 21.98 5.85
C GLY A 260 6.29 22.64 5.61
N MET A 261 5.22 22.06 6.16
CA MET A 261 3.88 22.64 6.06
C MET A 261 3.78 23.97 6.78
N VAL A 262 4.41 24.11 7.96
CA VAL A 262 4.51 25.37 8.70
C VAL A 262 5.23 26.44 7.87
N GLN A 263 6.37 26.11 7.25
CA GLN A 263 7.08 27.05 6.38
C GLN A 263 6.24 27.49 5.17
N LEU A 264 5.46 26.59 4.57
CA LEU A 264 4.58 26.93 3.45
C LEU A 264 3.35 27.74 3.88
N LYS A 265 2.89 27.58 5.13
CA LYS A 265 1.75 28.30 5.69
C LYS A 265 1.99 29.82 5.77
N GLU A 266 3.23 30.27 5.90
CA GLU A 266 3.59 31.70 5.83
C GLU A 266 3.18 32.34 4.50
N LYS A 267 3.13 31.55 3.41
CA LYS A 267 2.80 32.01 2.06
C LYS A 267 1.36 31.69 1.64
N ASP A 268 0.75 30.67 2.24
CA ASP A 268 -0.61 30.23 1.91
C ASP A 268 -1.40 29.83 3.16
N LYS A 269 -2.41 30.65 3.52
CA LYS A 269 -3.28 30.41 4.68
C LYS A 269 -4.13 29.15 4.56
N ASN A 270 -4.30 28.58 3.37
CA ASN A 270 -5.04 27.32 3.18
C ASN A 270 -4.21 26.06 3.44
N MET A 271 -2.95 26.21 3.87
CA MET A 271 -2.02 25.10 4.07
C MET A 271 -2.52 24.07 5.09
N ASP A 272 -3.31 24.45 6.09
CA ASP A 272 -3.80 23.50 7.11
C ASP A 272 -4.64 22.38 6.51
N LYS A 273 -5.54 22.69 5.57
CA LYS A 273 -6.37 21.67 4.91
C LYS A 273 -5.52 20.75 4.04
N PHE A 274 -4.51 21.31 3.37
CA PHE A 274 -3.56 20.55 2.58
C PHE A 274 -2.73 19.62 3.48
N ALA A 275 -2.16 20.16 4.55
CA ALA A 275 -1.35 19.43 5.53
C ALA A 275 -2.12 18.26 6.15
N VAL A 276 -3.36 18.47 6.57
CA VAL A 276 -4.22 17.37 7.09
C VAL A 276 -4.45 16.30 6.02
N SER A 277 -4.80 16.69 4.79
CA SER A 277 -5.04 15.74 3.70
C SER A 277 -3.80 14.92 3.34
N GLN A 278 -2.63 15.56 3.30
CA GLN A 278 -1.38 14.89 2.97
C GLN A 278 -0.86 14.07 4.15
N GLY A 279 -0.93 14.60 5.37
CA GLY A 279 -0.54 13.90 6.59
C GLY A 279 -1.30 12.59 6.75
N ALA A 280 -2.60 12.58 6.47
CA ALA A 280 -3.40 11.38 6.55
C ALA A 280 -2.98 10.27 5.58
N VAL A 281 -2.67 10.59 4.31
CA VAL A 281 -2.18 9.58 3.35
C VAL A 281 -0.75 9.15 3.65
N LEU A 282 0.08 10.04 4.19
CA LEU A 282 1.43 9.70 4.64
C LEU A 282 1.41 8.78 5.86
N TRP A 283 0.45 8.97 6.78
CA TRP A 283 0.22 8.08 7.92
C TRP A 283 -0.17 6.68 7.45
N VAL A 284 -1.27 6.58 6.69
CA VAL A 284 -1.78 5.30 6.16
C VAL A 284 -0.73 4.59 5.31
N GLY A 285 -0.03 5.34 4.45
CA GLY A 285 0.97 4.79 3.54
C GLY A 285 2.29 4.42 4.21
N GLY A 286 2.61 4.95 5.39
CA GLY A 286 3.86 4.71 6.12
C GLY A 286 3.78 3.63 7.18
N VAL A 287 2.61 3.43 7.79
CA VAL A 287 2.44 2.51 8.92
C VAL A 287 2.22 1.06 8.47
N GLU A 288 1.05 0.74 7.94
CA GLU A 288 0.64 -0.66 7.69
C GLU A 288 1.51 -1.34 6.61
N THR A 289 1.93 -0.59 5.58
CA THR A 289 2.75 -1.14 4.47
C THR A 289 4.14 -1.56 4.93
N THR A 290 4.77 -0.76 5.79
CA THR A 290 6.08 -1.05 6.39
C THR A 290 5.96 -2.22 7.36
N ALA A 291 4.90 -2.23 8.19
CA ALA A 291 4.65 -3.29 9.14
C ALA A 291 4.44 -4.65 8.46
N ALA A 292 3.59 -4.70 7.43
CA ALA A 292 3.33 -5.90 6.65
C ALA A 292 4.60 -6.43 5.97
N THR A 293 5.38 -5.54 5.33
CA THR A 293 6.63 -5.94 4.66
C THR A 293 7.64 -6.51 5.65
N LEU A 294 7.82 -5.85 6.80
CA LEU A 294 8.73 -6.32 7.85
C LEU A 294 8.28 -7.68 8.40
N SER A 295 6.98 -7.86 8.67
CA SER A 295 6.48 -9.11 9.23
C SER A 295 6.59 -10.29 8.27
N PHE A 296 6.31 -10.09 6.97
CA PHE A 296 6.50 -11.14 5.97
C PHE A 296 7.98 -11.45 5.72
N CYS A 297 8.86 -10.44 5.76
CA CYS A 297 10.29 -10.65 5.62
C CYS A 297 10.83 -11.53 6.77
N LEU A 298 10.48 -11.21 8.01
CA LEU A 298 10.86 -12.00 9.18
C LEU A 298 10.26 -13.41 9.15
N TYR A 299 9.05 -13.57 8.62
CA TYR A 299 8.45 -14.89 8.42
C TYR A 299 9.29 -15.76 7.47
N GLU A 300 9.64 -15.26 6.29
CA GLU A 300 10.46 -16.01 5.33
C GLU A 300 11.84 -16.32 5.88
N LEU A 301 12.46 -15.35 6.58
CA LEU A 301 13.73 -15.56 7.26
C LEU A 301 13.65 -16.63 8.36
N ALA A 302 12.55 -16.70 9.10
CA ALA A 302 12.37 -17.73 10.12
C ALA A 302 12.33 -19.15 9.54
N GLN A 303 11.95 -19.31 8.27
CA GLN A 303 11.95 -20.59 7.57
C GLN A 303 13.34 -20.96 7.01
N ASP A 304 14.27 -20.00 6.92
CA ASP A 304 15.63 -20.22 6.40
C ASP A 304 16.69 -19.72 7.40
N PRO A 305 17.11 -20.57 8.37
CA PRO A 305 18.16 -20.23 9.31
C PRO A 305 19.50 -19.92 8.63
N CYS A 306 19.80 -20.52 7.48
CA CYS A 306 21.06 -20.28 6.77
C CYS A 306 21.10 -18.84 6.24
N LEU A 307 20.02 -18.38 5.62
CA LEU A 307 19.87 -17.02 5.15
C LEU A 307 19.94 -16.00 6.30
N GLN A 308 19.38 -16.32 7.47
CA GLN A 308 19.55 -15.48 8.67
C GLN A 308 21.01 -15.34 9.10
N GLU A 309 21.79 -16.44 9.12
CA GLU A 309 23.21 -16.39 9.47
C GLU A 309 24.03 -15.60 8.44
N GLN A 310 23.75 -15.75 7.14
CA GLN A 310 24.40 -14.97 6.09
C GLN A 310 24.14 -13.46 6.25
N LEU A 311 22.91 -13.08 6.56
CA LEU A 311 22.55 -11.67 6.80
C LEU A 311 23.13 -11.12 8.11
N ARG A 312 23.52 -11.98 9.05
CA ARG A 312 24.15 -11.59 10.31
C ARG A 312 25.63 -11.25 10.14
N ASP A 313 26.31 -11.87 9.18
CA ASP A 313 27.71 -11.59 8.89
C ASP A 313 27.89 -10.21 8.23
N LEU A 314 28.04 -9.18 9.05
CA LEU A 314 28.31 -7.81 8.60
C LEU A 314 29.73 -7.61 8.05
N SER A 315 30.64 -8.57 8.27
CA SER A 315 32.00 -8.49 7.70
C SER A 315 31.99 -8.81 6.20
N SER A 316 30.99 -9.56 5.74
CA SER A 316 30.83 -9.86 4.33
C SER A 316 30.35 -8.65 3.53
N PRO A 317 31.06 -8.25 2.46
CA PRO A 317 30.67 -7.12 1.62
C PRO A 317 29.39 -7.39 0.82
N SER A 318 28.95 -8.65 0.69
CA SER A 318 27.72 -9.00 -0.01
C SER A 318 26.46 -8.81 0.84
N THR A 319 26.58 -8.73 2.17
CA THR A 319 25.43 -8.69 3.10
C THR A 319 24.44 -7.55 2.82
N PRO A 320 24.87 -6.30 2.54
CA PRO A 320 23.93 -5.22 2.18
C PRO A 320 23.21 -5.46 0.84
N GLN A 321 23.83 -6.17 -0.10
CA GLN A 321 23.19 -6.54 -1.36
C GLN A 321 22.19 -7.67 -1.13
N LEU A 322 22.57 -8.68 -0.36
CA LEU A 322 21.69 -9.81 -0.02
C LEU A 322 20.45 -9.33 0.74
N LEU A 323 20.59 -8.42 1.71
CA LEU A 323 19.44 -7.86 2.43
C LEU A 323 18.46 -7.15 1.50
N ARG A 324 18.96 -6.35 0.55
CA ARG A 324 18.13 -5.70 -0.47
C ARG A 324 17.44 -6.72 -1.38
N GLN A 325 18.10 -7.82 -1.71
CA GLN A 325 17.50 -8.92 -2.47
C GLN A 325 16.41 -9.65 -1.69
N VAL A 326 16.59 -9.86 -0.38
CA VAL A 326 15.59 -10.44 0.52
C VAL A 326 14.36 -9.53 0.65
N ILE A 327 14.56 -8.22 0.84
CA ILE A 327 13.46 -7.25 0.89
C ILE A 327 12.73 -7.21 -0.46
N ALA A 328 13.45 -7.22 -1.58
CA ALA A 328 12.84 -7.23 -2.90
C ALA A 328 12.02 -8.50 -3.14
N GLU A 329 12.52 -9.67 -2.75
CA GLU A 329 11.78 -10.92 -2.91
C GLU A 329 10.57 -10.98 -1.97
N THR A 330 10.68 -10.41 -0.76
CA THR A 330 9.53 -10.24 0.14
C THR A 330 8.46 -9.38 -0.51
N LEU A 331 8.83 -8.26 -1.12
CA LEU A 331 7.91 -7.35 -1.79
C LEU A 331 7.32 -7.93 -3.08
N ARG A 332 8.02 -8.85 -3.76
CA ARG A 332 7.48 -9.62 -4.88
C ARG A 332 6.42 -10.62 -4.37
N LYS A 333 6.75 -11.42 -3.36
CA LYS A 333 5.86 -12.48 -2.85
C LYS A 333 4.69 -11.91 -2.04
N TYR A 334 4.88 -10.78 -1.38
CA TYR A 334 3.87 -10.15 -0.51
C TYR A 334 3.77 -8.64 -0.74
N PRO A 335 3.38 -8.18 -1.94
CA PRO A 335 3.20 -6.76 -2.19
C PRO A 335 2.11 -6.20 -1.27
N PRO A 336 2.38 -5.18 -0.44
CA PRO A 336 1.39 -4.65 0.52
C PRO A 336 0.08 -4.21 -0.14
N PHE A 337 0.16 -3.70 -1.37
CA PHE A 337 -0.99 -3.48 -2.24
C PHE A 337 -1.05 -4.56 -3.32
N SER A 338 -2.06 -5.41 -3.26
CA SER A 338 -2.26 -6.50 -4.23
C SER A 338 -2.82 -6.04 -5.59
N LEU A 339 -3.32 -4.81 -5.67
CA LEU A 339 -3.96 -4.24 -6.86
C LEU A 339 -3.50 -2.80 -7.09
N ILE A 340 -3.10 -2.48 -8.33
CA ILE A 340 -2.93 -1.10 -8.79
C ILE A 340 -4.12 -0.73 -9.67
N SER A 341 -4.70 0.43 -9.42
CA SER A 341 -5.83 0.96 -10.19
C SER A 341 -5.48 2.24 -10.91
N ARG A 342 -5.98 2.38 -12.13
CA ARG A 342 -5.95 3.60 -12.94
C ARG A 342 -7.32 3.81 -13.59
N CYS A 343 -7.53 4.99 -14.14
CA CYS A 343 -8.71 5.35 -14.89
C CYS A 343 -8.27 6.16 -16.10
N CYS A 344 -8.75 5.76 -17.27
CA CYS A 344 -8.60 6.51 -18.50
C CYS A 344 -9.34 7.85 -18.35
N THR A 345 -8.64 8.98 -18.41
CA THR A 345 -9.24 10.31 -18.23
C THR A 345 -9.63 10.97 -19.55
N THR A 346 -9.14 10.43 -20.66
CA THR A 346 -9.34 10.92 -22.03
C THR A 346 -9.38 9.74 -22.97
N ASP A 347 -10.31 9.74 -23.92
CA ASP A 347 -10.40 8.72 -24.98
C ASP A 347 -9.04 8.52 -25.65
N CYS A 348 -8.59 7.27 -25.76
CA CYS A 348 -7.27 6.97 -26.32
C CYS A 348 -7.19 5.57 -26.91
N PHE A 349 -6.17 5.35 -27.73
CA PHE A 349 -5.78 4.03 -28.20
C PHE A 349 -4.56 3.55 -27.42
N LEU A 350 -4.50 2.26 -27.10
CA LEU A 350 -3.27 1.59 -26.67
C LEU A 350 -2.38 1.27 -27.90
N GLU A 351 -1.10 0.95 -27.69
CA GLU A 351 -0.18 0.53 -28.77
C GLU A 351 -0.69 -0.74 -29.49
N SER A 352 -1.48 -1.57 -28.80
CA SER A 352 -2.19 -2.72 -29.38
C SER A 352 -3.32 -2.35 -30.35
N GLY A 353 -3.66 -1.07 -30.51
CA GLY A 353 -4.79 -0.61 -31.31
C GLY A 353 -6.14 -0.66 -30.57
N LEU A 354 -6.17 -1.09 -29.31
CA LEU A 354 -7.39 -1.10 -28.50
C LEU A 354 -7.83 0.32 -28.12
N PHE A 355 -9.06 0.70 -28.49
CA PHE A 355 -9.68 1.95 -28.08
C PHE A 355 -10.27 1.85 -26.66
N LEU A 356 -9.89 2.78 -25.80
CA LEU A 356 -10.41 2.97 -24.45
C LEU A 356 -11.12 4.31 -24.33
N GLU A 357 -12.37 4.26 -23.88
CA GLU A 357 -13.17 5.44 -23.58
C GLU A 357 -12.78 6.02 -22.22
N LYS A 358 -12.91 7.34 -22.10
CA LYS A 358 -12.83 8.06 -20.84
C LYS A 358 -13.75 7.43 -19.79
N GLY A 359 -13.22 7.24 -18.59
CA GLY A 359 -13.91 6.63 -17.47
C GLY A 359 -13.66 5.12 -17.34
N THR A 360 -13.08 4.48 -18.36
CA THR A 360 -12.67 3.07 -18.29
C THR A 360 -11.62 2.89 -17.20
N LEU A 361 -11.91 2.00 -16.25
CA LEU A 361 -10.97 1.59 -15.23
C LEU A 361 -9.89 0.69 -15.82
N VAL A 362 -8.68 0.77 -15.27
CA VAL A 362 -7.60 -0.14 -15.60
C VAL A 362 -7.07 -0.72 -14.30
N PHE A 363 -7.07 -2.05 -14.21
CA PHE A 363 -6.63 -2.80 -13.04
C PHE A 363 -5.39 -3.62 -13.39
N ILE A 364 -4.42 -3.59 -12.49
CA ILE A 364 -3.19 -4.39 -12.59
C ILE A 364 -3.12 -5.22 -11.30
N PRO A 365 -3.52 -6.50 -11.34
CA PRO A 365 -3.39 -7.44 -10.23
C PRO A 365 -1.91 -7.70 -9.90
N ALA A 366 -1.29 -6.80 -9.13
CA ALA A 366 0.14 -6.86 -8.84
C ALA A 366 0.52 -8.18 -8.15
N TYR A 367 -0.31 -8.66 -7.21
CA TYR A 367 -0.07 -9.96 -6.56
C TYR A 367 -0.05 -11.10 -7.58
N SER A 368 -1.07 -11.22 -8.43
CA SER A 368 -1.14 -12.29 -9.44
C SER A 368 -0.04 -12.20 -10.49
N LEU A 369 0.34 -10.97 -10.88
CA LEU A 369 1.46 -10.74 -11.79
C LEU A 369 2.80 -11.17 -11.16
N HIS A 370 2.95 -10.96 -9.86
CA HIS A 370 4.13 -11.38 -9.10
C HIS A 370 4.19 -12.88 -8.89
N HIS A 371 3.06 -13.58 -8.97
CA HIS A 371 2.96 -15.03 -8.85
C HIS A 371 2.73 -15.75 -10.18
N ASP A 372 2.85 -15.05 -11.33
CA ASP A 372 2.72 -15.69 -12.64
C ASP A 372 3.97 -16.52 -12.95
N PRO A 373 3.86 -17.87 -13.11
CA PRO A 373 5.01 -18.73 -13.37
C PRO A 373 5.69 -18.47 -14.73
N ASN A 374 5.01 -17.79 -15.67
CA ASN A 374 5.62 -17.40 -16.95
C ASN A 374 6.53 -16.17 -16.80
N ILE A 375 6.38 -15.41 -15.71
CA ILE A 375 7.20 -14.24 -15.40
C ILE A 375 8.25 -14.60 -14.34
N TYR A 376 7.83 -15.32 -13.30
CA TYR A 376 8.67 -15.74 -12.18
C TYR A 376 8.59 -17.27 -12.04
N PRO A 377 9.59 -18.02 -12.54
CA PRO A 377 9.64 -19.46 -12.35
C PRO A 377 9.60 -19.85 -10.87
N GLU A 378 8.82 -20.87 -10.51
CA GLU A 378 8.59 -21.28 -9.10
C GLU A 378 8.15 -20.11 -8.18
N PRO A 379 7.06 -19.41 -8.52
CA PRO A 379 6.71 -18.12 -7.93
C PRO A 379 6.43 -18.17 -6.42
N GLU A 380 6.07 -19.34 -5.89
CA GLU A 380 5.80 -19.55 -4.46
C GLU A 380 7.09 -19.71 -3.63
N SER A 381 8.20 -20.08 -4.25
CA SER A 381 9.47 -20.26 -3.57
C SER A 381 10.16 -18.91 -3.33
N PHE A 382 10.64 -18.70 -2.10
CA PHE A 382 11.34 -17.48 -1.71
C PHE A 382 12.79 -17.56 -2.18
N GLN A 383 13.13 -16.85 -3.27
CA GLN A 383 14.49 -16.85 -3.83
C GLN A 383 15.02 -15.41 -3.93
N PRO A 384 15.81 -14.95 -2.96
CA PRO A 384 16.50 -13.65 -3.05
C PRO A 384 17.40 -13.60 -4.28
N GLY A 385 17.31 -12.50 -5.04
CA GLY A 385 18.21 -12.24 -6.18
C GLY A 385 17.66 -12.65 -7.56
N ARG A 386 16.37 -13.01 -7.65
CA ARG A 386 15.66 -13.14 -8.93
C ARG A 386 15.80 -11.90 -9.79
N GLU A 387 15.64 -12.09 -11.10
CA GLU A 387 15.37 -10.97 -12.00
C GLU A 387 13.97 -10.40 -11.72
N TYR A 388 13.86 -9.08 -11.76
CA TYR A 388 12.61 -8.35 -11.52
C TYR A 388 12.22 -7.59 -12.80
N PRO A 389 11.47 -8.20 -13.73
CA PRO A 389 11.19 -7.60 -15.02
C PRO A 389 10.43 -6.28 -14.89
N ARG A 390 10.82 -5.29 -15.70
CA ARG A 390 10.11 -4.02 -15.80
C ARG A 390 8.67 -4.24 -16.24
N GLY A 391 7.73 -3.54 -15.60
CA GLY A 391 6.30 -3.71 -15.87
C GLY A 391 5.67 -4.93 -15.16
N ALA A 392 6.48 -5.83 -14.58
CA ALA A 392 6.01 -6.95 -13.79
C ALA A 392 6.25 -6.76 -12.29
N TYR A 393 7.44 -6.30 -11.88
CA TYR A 393 7.74 -6.00 -10.48
C TYR A 393 7.22 -4.62 -10.09
N LEU A 394 6.18 -4.57 -9.25
CA LEU A 394 5.35 -3.38 -8.99
C LEU A 394 5.01 -3.13 -7.50
N PRO A 395 5.83 -3.51 -6.50
CA PRO A 395 5.45 -3.32 -5.10
C PRO A 395 5.28 -1.84 -4.69
N PHE A 396 5.91 -0.93 -5.43
CA PHE A 396 5.78 0.52 -5.27
C PHE A 396 5.04 1.18 -6.44
N GLY A 397 4.43 0.39 -7.33
CA GLY A 397 3.93 0.83 -8.63
C GLY A 397 5.05 1.22 -9.61
N SER A 398 4.68 1.95 -10.66
CA SER A 398 5.65 2.48 -11.64
C SER A 398 5.22 3.86 -12.17
N GLY A 399 6.15 4.52 -12.87
CA GLY A 399 5.96 5.81 -13.54
C GLY A 399 5.85 7.00 -12.59
N PRO A 400 5.30 8.13 -13.05
CA PRO A 400 5.21 9.36 -12.26
C PRO A 400 4.45 9.20 -10.93
N ARG A 401 3.54 8.22 -10.87
CA ARG A 401 2.74 7.88 -9.68
C ARG A 401 3.35 6.78 -8.80
N THR A 402 4.62 6.42 -9.00
CA THR A 402 5.36 5.54 -8.09
C THR A 402 5.28 6.04 -6.64
N CYS A 403 5.34 5.13 -5.66
CA CYS A 403 5.31 5.45 -4.25
C CYS A 403 6.30 6.57 -3.90
N ILE A 404 5.84 7.60 -3.18
CA ILE A 404 6.68 8.72 -2.77
C ILE A 404 7.65 8.32 -1.65
N GLY A 405 7.21 7.42 -0.78
CA GLY A 405 7.96 6.93 0.38
C GLY A 405 8.89 5.76 0.08
N LYS A 406 9.06 5.34 -1.18
CA LYS A 406 9.84 4.13 -1.55
C LYS A 406 11.20 4.09 -0.84
N ARG A 407 12.00 5.16 -0.99
CA ARG A 407 13.36 5.22 -0.41
C ARG A 407 13.34 5.19 1.11
N MET A 408 12.39 5.87 1.73
CA MET A 408 12.21 5.86 3.18
C MET A 408 11.89 4.44 3.66
N ALA A 409 10.91 3.77 3.04
CA ALA A 409 10.52 2.41 3.39
C ALA A 409 11.69 1.42 3.25
N GLU A 410 12.40 1.44 2.12
CA GLU A 410 13.58 0.58 1.89
C GLU A 410 14.65 0.81 2.97
N THR A 411 14.97 2.07 3.28
CA THR A 411 15.97 2.40 4.32
C THR A 411 15.52 1.96 5.72
N VAL A 412 14.25 2.19 6.09
CA VAL A 412 13.71 1.78 7.39
C VAL A 412 13.72 0.25 7.53
N LEU A 413 13.33 -0.47 6.47
CA LEU A 413 13.31 -1.94 6.45
C LEU A 413 14.73 -2.50 6.55
N GLU A 414 15.66 -2.03 5.74
CA GLU A 414 17.07 -2.47 5.76
C GLU A 414 17.69 -2.29 7.15
N LEU A 415 17.54 -1.10 7.73
CA LEU A 415 18.08 -0.79 9.05
C LEU A 415 17.47 -1.67 10.14
N THR A 416 16.14 -1.77 10.16
CA THR A 416 15.41 -2.51 11.18
C THR A 416 15.74 -4.00 11.11
N ILE A 417 15.66 -4.61 9.93
CA ILE A 417 15.91 -6.04 9.76
C ILE A 417 17.34 -6.37 10.20
N ASN A 418 18.32 -5.57 9.78
CA ASN A 418 19.70 -5.76 10.22
C ASN A 418 19.81 -5.75 11.75
N LYS A 419 19.30 -4.71 12.42
CA LYS A 419 19.34 -4.63 13.90
C LYS A 419 18.64 -5.79 14.60
N LEU A 420 17.48 -6.19 14.10
CA LEU A 420 16.73 -7.34 14.61
C LEU A 420 17.57 -8.62 14.51
N LEU A 421 18.16 -8.91 13.35
CA LEU A 421 18.95 -10.12 13.12
C LEU A 421 20.26 -10.15 13.92
N GLN A 422 20.84 -8.99 14.25
CA GLN A 422 22.03 -8.91 15.11
C GLN A 422 21.74 -9.31 16.56
N ARG A 423 20.50 -9.14 17.05
CA ARG A 423 20.14 -9.42 18.44
C ARG A 423 19.30 -10.68 18.62
N TYR A 424 18.55 -11.05 17.59
CA TYR A 424 17.56 -12.10 17.66
C TYR A 424 17.71 -13.09 16.51
N ARG A 425 17.37 -14.34 16.83
CA ARG A 425 17.04 -15.39 15.88
C ARG A 425 15.53 -15.53 15.85
N PHE A 426 14.97 -15.56 14.65
CA PHE A 426 13.55 -15.79 14.43
C PHE A 426 13.34 -17.26 14.03
N LEU A 427 12.37 -17.90 14.67
CA LEU A 427 12.04 -19.30 14.42
C LEU A 427 10.53 -19.45 14.16
N PRO A 428 10.11 -20.50 13.44
CA PRO A 428 8.70 -20.73 13.17
C PRO A 428 7.93 -20.96 14.47
N SER A 429 6.72 -20.39 14.55
CA SER A 429 5.78 -20.64 15.65
C SER A 429 4.65 -21.56 15.20
N ALA A 430 4.19 -22.43 16.11
CA ALA A 430 3.00 -23.24 15.89
C ALA A 430 1.70 -22.40 15.82
N LYS A 431 1.74 -21.12 16.24
CA LYS A 431 0.59 -20.20 16.16
C LYS A 431 0.37 -19.63 14.75
N SER A 432 1.36 -19.74 13.86
CA SER A 432 1.24 -19.35 12.46
C SER A 432 1.01 -20.54 11.56
N SER A 433 0.16 -20.35 10.54
CA SER A 433 -0.02 -21.33 9.48
C SER A 433 1.26 -21.46 8.64
N THR A 434 1.56 -22.69 8.21
CA THR A 434 2.65 -23.00 7.29
C THR A 434 2.12 -23.94 6.20
N PRO A 435 1.94 -23.48 4.95
CA PRO A 435 2.19 -22.10 4.47
C PRO A 435 1.21 -21.08 5.05
N LEU A 436 1.59 -19.79 5.06
CA LEU A 436 0.68 -18.71 5.48
C LEU A 436 -0.54 -18.64 4.57
N THR A 437 -1.70 -18.41 5.18
CA THR A 437 -2.94 -18.08 4.46
C THR A 437 -3.17 -16.58 4.52
N LEU A 438 -3.51 -15.94 3.38
CA LEU A 438 -3.79 -14.51 3.34
C LEU A 438 -5.19 -14.20 3.90
N SER A 439 -5.29 -13.10 4.65
CA SER A 439 -6.55 -12.65 5.25
C SER A 439 -7.55 -12.19 4.19
N PRO A 440 -8.80 -12.70 4.20
CA PRO A 440 -9.85 -12.21 3.31
C PRO A 440 -10.46 -10.88 3.75
N ARG A 441 -10.10 -10.38 4.94
CA ARG A 441 -10.72 -9.22 5.59
C ARG A 441 -9.74 -8.07 5.77
N SER A 442 -8.82 -7.90 4.82
CA SER A 442 -7.84 -6.82 4.85
C SER A 442 -7.79 -6.11 3.51
N PHE A 443 -7.61 -4.79 3.58
CA PHE A 443 -7.36 -3.96 2.42
C PHE A 443 -5.93 -4.15 1.91
N PHE A 444 -4.99 -4.39 2.82
CA PHE A 444 -3.60 -4.69 2.52
C PHE A 444 -3.37 -6.20 2.47
N THR A 445 -2.28 -6.63 1.84
CA THR A 445 -1.84 -8.02 1.94
C THR A 445 -1.41 -8.29 3.38
N SER A 446 -2.11 -9.20 4.07
CA SER A 446 -1.85 -9.58 5.46
C SER A 446 -2.16 -11.06 5.67
N ALA A 447 -1.58 -11.66 6.72
CA ALA A 447 -1.83 -13.05 7.07
C ALA A 447 -3.12 -13.21 7.89
N GLU A 448 -3.88 -14.25 7.60
CA GLU A 448 -5.02 -14.67 8.43
C GLU A 448 -4.51 -15.16 9.80
N GLY A 449 -5.01 -14.57 10.88
CA GLY A 449 -4.57 -14.88 12.25
C GLY A 449 -3.29 -14.18 12.71
N GLY A 450 -2.69 -13.34 11.86
CA GLY A 450 -1.43 -12.65 12.15
C GLY A 450 -0.19 -13.51 11.87
N ILE A 451 0.99 -12.93 12.10
CA ILE A 451 2.28 -13.62 11.90
C ILE A 451 2.94 -13.76 13.27
N TRP A 452 2.97 -14.99 13.78
CA TRP A 452 3.59 -15.34 15.04
C TRP A 452 4.93 -16.03 14.78
N LEU A 453 5.98 -15.56 15.42
CA LEU A 453 7.30 -16.20 15.39
C LEU A 453 7.83 -16.36 16.80
N LYS A 454 8.65 -17.38 17.01
CA LYS A 454 9.47 -17.50 18.21
C LYS A 454 10.67 -16.58 18.06
N VAL A 455 10.88 -15.72 19.05
CA VAL A 455 12.00 -14.77 19.06
C VAL A 455 12.98 -15.20 20.13
N GLU A 456 14.20 -15.55 19.74
CA GLU A 456 15.27 -15.98 20.63
C GLU A 456 16.40 -14.97 20.62
N ARG A 457 16.79 -14.44 21.79
CA ARG A 457 17.95 -13.56 21.89
C ARG A 457 19.23 -14.36 21.64
N ILE A 458 20.12 -13.79 20.84
CA ILE A 458 21.44 -14.37 20.59
C ILE A 458 22.37 -13.85 21.68
N SER A 459 22.97 -14.75 22.46
CA SER A 459 24.03 -14.40 23.39
C SER A 459 25.19 -13.78 22.60
N SER A 460 25.50 -12.52 22.87
CA SER A 460 26.53 -11.76 22.17
C SER A 460 27.81 -12.56 22.09
N VAL A 461 28.30 -12.84 20.87
CA VAL A 461 29.71 -13.18 20.68
C VAL A 461 30.48 -11.99 21.22
N THR A 462 31.20 -12.23 22.31
CA THR A 462 32.13 -11.27 22.87
C THR A 462 33.13 -10.96 21.77
N THR A 463 33.02 -9.78 21.13
CA THR A 463 34.12 -9.20 20.37
C THR A 463 35.25 -8.97 21.35
N THR A 464 36.13 -9.96 21.46
CA THR A 464 37.47 -9.84 22.05
C THR A 464 38.37 -9.04 21.14
#